data_AF-T1IZB9-F1
#
_entry.id   AF-T1IZB9-F1
#
_cell.length_a   1.000
_cell.length_b   1.000
_cell.length_c   1.000
_cell.angle_alpha   90.00
_cell.angle_beta   90.00
_cell.angle_gamma   90.00
#
_symmetry.space_group_name_H-M   'P 1'
#
loop_
_entity.id
_entity.type
_entity.pdbx_description
1 polymer ?
#
loop_
_entity_poly.entity_id
_entity_poly.type
_entity_poly.pdbx_seq_one_letter_code
_entity_poly.pdbx_strand_id
1 'polypeptide(L)'
;MKALAPSVLLDRSNDAYEYEEMVIDRGNAIMADMQMDISGDYLYVMSSTQIHKVKVENCTRYNNCSSCIGVRDPYCGWCSLERR
;
A
#
# COMPACT_ATOMS: atom_id res chain seq x y z
N MET A 1 -17.12 9.04 -9.09
CA MET A 1 -15.86 8.39 -9.50
C MET A 1 -15.09 8.00 -8.24
N LYS A 2 -14.46 6.82 -8.18
CA LYS A 2 -13.61 6.44 -7.04
C LYS A 2 -12.15 6.72 -7.41
N ALA A 3 -11.41 7.37 -6.52
CA ALA A 3 -9.98 7.59 -6.71
C ALA A 3 -9.23 6.47 -6.00
N LEU A 4 -8.87 5.48 -6.80
CA LEU A 4 -8.25 4.22 -6.38
C LEU A 4 -6.75 4.30 -6.72
N ALA A 5 -5.92 3.86 -5.80
CA ALA A 5 -4.48 3.71 -6.00
C ALA A 5 -4.13 2.23 -5.89
N PRO A 6 -3.74 1.56 -7.00
CA PRO A 6 -3.25 0.19 -6.96
C PRO A 6 -1.79 0.16 -6.53
N SER A 7 -1.46 -0.78 -5.65
CA SER A 7 -0.09 -1.13 -5.28
C SER A 7 0.38 -2.32 -6.10
N VAL A 8 1.50 -2.14 -6.80
CA VAL A 8 2.02 -3.13 -7.76
C VAL A 8 3.41 -3.57 -7.34
N LEU A 9 3.58 -4.89 -7.21
CA LEU A 9 4.89 -5.52 -7.05
C LEU A 9 5.52 -5.73 -8.43
N LEU A 10 6.72 -5.16 -8.62
CA LEU A 10 7.55 -5.41 -9.79
C LEU A 10 8.55 -6.53 -9.47
N ASP A 11 8.48 -7.63 -10.21
CA ASP A 11 9.35 -8.80 -10.03
C ASP A 11 10.57 -8.76 -10.97
N ARG A 12 11.61 -9.51 -10.62
CA ARG A 12 12.86 -9.64 -11.38
C ARG A 12 12.66 -10.26 -12.76
N SER A 13 11.59 -11.01 -12.98
CA SER A 13 11.22 -11.57 -14.28
C SER A 13 10.65 -10.53 -15.26
N ASN A 14 10.59 -9.26 -14.88
CA ASN A 14 9.82 -8.19 -15.55
C ASN A 14 8.29 -8.43 -15.52
N ASP A 15 7.81 -9.25 -14.58
CA ASP A 15 6.39 -9.36 -14.30
C ASP A 15 5.94 -8.30 -13.30
N ALA A 16 4.65 -7.95 -13.35
CA ALA A 16 4.02 -7.01 -12.44
C ALA A 16 2.71 -7.60 -11.88
N TYR A 17 2.54 -7.50 -10.57
CA TYR A 17 1.37 -8.05 -9.88
C TYR A 17 0.76 -6.98 -8.97
N GLU A 18 -0.51 -6.65 -9.20
CA GLU A 18 -1.29 -5.86 -8.25
C GLU A 18 -1.63 -6.73 -7.04
N TYR A 19 -1.29 -6.25 -5.84
CA TYR A 19 -1.56 -6.98 -4.59
C TYR A 19 -2.51 -6.23 -3.65
N GLU A 20 -2.73 -4.95 -3.87
CA GLU A 20 -3.66 -4.13 -3.09
C GLU A 20 -4.25 -3.01 -3.95
N GLU A 21 -5.52 -2.69 -3.71
CA GLU A 21 -6.16 -1.48 -4.21
C GLU A 21 -6.75 -0.73 -3.01
N MET A 22 -6.44 0.56 -2.90
CA MET A 22 -6.97 1.39 -1.83
C MET A 22 -7.73 2.62 -2.35
N VAL A 23 -8.78 2.98 -1.63
CA VAL A 23 -9.52 4.23 -1.87
C VAL A 23 -8.83 5.35 -1.10
N ILE A 24 -8.21 6.28 -1.82
CA ILE A 24 -7.57 7.45 -1.20
C ILE A 24 -8.60 8.53 -0.89
N ASP A 25 -9.36 8.94 -1.91
CA ASP A 25 -10.37 9.99 -1.79
C ASP A 25 -11.59 9.70 -2.66
N ARG A 26 -12.76 9.51 -2.05
CA ARG A 26 -13.97 9.16 -2.82
C ARG A 26 -14.50 10.40 -3.52
N GLY A 27 -14.59 10.34 -4.85
CA GLY A 27 -15.18 11.41 -5.66
C GLY A 27 -14.16 12.44 -6.16
N ASN A 28 -12.95 12.46 -5.62
CA ASN A 28 -11.93 13.47 -5.93
C ASN A 28 -10.76 12.82 -6.67
N ALA A 29 -10.39 13.33 -7.84
CA ALA A 29 -9.30 12.76 -8.64
C ALA A 29 -7.95 12.83 -7.89
N ILE A 30 -7.12 11.81 -8.06
CA ILE A 30 -5.73 11.81 -7.57
C ILE A 30 -4.85 12.52 -8.59
N MET A 31 -4.02 13.44 -8.10
CA MET A 31 -3.04 14.16 -8.89
C MET A 31 -1.86 13.26 -9.21
N ALA A 32 -1.20 13.49 -10.35
CA ALA A 32 -0.08 12.68 -10.81
C ALA A 32 1.14 12.77 -9.89
N ASP A 33 1.30 13.90 -9.19
CA ASP A 33 2.40 14.12 -8.29
C ASP A 33 2.20 13.34 -6.98
N MET A 34 3.11 12.41 -6.73
CA MET A 34 3.24 11.70 -5.46
C MET A 34 4.68 11.78 -4.99
N GLN A 35 4.88 11.91 -3.68
CA GLN A 35 6.21 12.02 -3.10
C GLN A 35 6.33 11.12 -1.89
N MET A 36 7.43 10.40 -1.82
CA MET A 36 7.75 9.57 -0.66
C MET A 36 8.36 10.45 0.43
N ASP A 37 8.15 10.09 1.70
CA ASP A 37 8.87 10.71 2.79
C ASP A 37 10.33 10.23 2.85
N ILE A 38 11.13 10.87 3.72
CA ILE A 38 12.58 10.65 3.75
C ILE A 38 12.93 9.20 4.17
N SER A 39 12.13 8.58 5.05
CA SER A 39 12.38 7.21 5.50
C SER A 39 11.85 6.16 4.53
N GLY A 40 10.92 6.52 3.66
CA GLY A 40 10.25 5.58 2.76
C GLY A 40 9.03 4.90 3.38
N ASP A 41 8.61 5.31 4.57
CA ASP A 41 7.50 4.70 5.30
C ASP A 41 6.15 5.25 4.87
N TYR A 42 6.14 6.46 4.29
CA TYR A 42 4.92 7.14 3.86
C TYR A 42 5.00 7.71 2.45
N LEU A 43 3.87 7.65 1.76
CA LEU A 43 3.63 8.29 0.47
C LEU A 43 2.64 9.45 0.67
N TYR A 44 3.02 10.65 0.24
CA TYR A 44 2.14 11.80 0.15
C TYR A 44 1.42 11.75 -1.19
N VAL A 45 0.10 11.58 -1.13
CA VAL A 45 -0.79 11.50 -2.28
C VAL A 45 -1.75 12.69 -2.24
N MET A 46 -1.78 13.47 -3.31
CA MET A 46 -2.64 14.66 -3.40
C MET A 46 -3.91 14.33 -4.19
N SER A 47 -5.07 14.66 -3.64
CA SER A 47 -6.33 14.73 -4.38
C SER A 47 -6.64 16.18 -4.75
N SER A 48 -7.71 16.41 -5.51
CA SER A 48 -8.17 17.77 -5.83
C SER A 48 -8.53 18.63 -4.61
N THR A 49 -8.70 18.05 -3.43
CA THR A 49 -9.22 18.74 -2.23
C THR A 49 -8.31 18.64 -1.02
N GLN A 50 -7.41 17.65 -0.95
CA GLN A 50 -6.63 17.38 0.25
C GLN A 50 -5.35 16.59 -0.05
N ILE A 51 -4.42 16.58 0.91
CA ILE A 51 -3.21 15.77 0.86
C ILE A 51 -3.36 14.63 1.87
N HIS A 52 -3.16 13.41 1.41
CA HIS A 52 -3.18 12.19 2.22
C HIS A 52 -1.76 11.71 2.49
N LYS A 53 -1.44 11.47 3.76
CA LYS A 53 -0.22 10.76 4.16
C LYS A 53 -0.55 9.28 4.32
N VAL A 54 -0.19 8.49 3.31
CA VAL A 54 -0.48 7.06 3.21
C VAL A 54 0.72 6.27 3.70
N LYS A 55 0.50 5.26 4.55
CA LYS A 55 1.58 4.36 4.99
C LYS A 55 1.85 3.33 3.90
N VAL A 56 3.12 3.10 3.58
CA VAL A 56 3.53 2.18 2.49
C VAL A 56 3.21 0.72 2.84
N GLU A 57 3.31 0.36 4.12
CA GLU A 57 2.92 -0.97 4.64
C GLU A 57 1.88 -0.85 5.76
N ASN A 58 1.00 -1.84 5.87
CA ASN A 58 0.10 -1.98 7.00
C ASN A 58 -0.08 -3.44 7.43
N CYS A 59 1.03 -4.12 7.72
CA CYS A 59 1.04 -5.55 8.03
C CYS A 59 0.30 -5.89 9.33
N THR A 60 0.21 -4.94 10.26
CA THR A 60 -0.50 -5.10 11.54
C THR A 60 -2.00 -5.31 11.40
N ARG A 61 -2.57 -5.06 10.21
CA ARG A 61 -3.97 -5.40 9.91
C ARG A 61 -4.22 -6.91 9.86
N TYR A 62 -3.16 -7.72 9.72
CA TYR A 62 -3.22 -9.17 9.69
C TYR A 62 -2.86 -9.76 11.06
N ASN A 63 -3.78 -10.56 11.58
CA ASN A 63 -3.80 -11.06 12.95
C ASN A 63 -3.46 -12.57 13.04
N ASN A 64 -3.09 -13.20 11.92
CA ASN A 64 -2.54 -14.54 11.90
C ASN A 64 -1.59 -14.74 10.70
N CYS A 65 -0.73 -15.76 10.79
CA CYS A 65 0.24 -16.08 9.74
C CYS A 65 -0.41 -16.26 8.36
N SER A 66 -1.52 -17.02 8.30
CA SER A 66 -2.19 -17.32 7.04
C SER A 66 -2.76 -16.06 6.38
N SER A 67 -3.31 -15.12 7.15
CA SER A 67 -3.79 -13.85 6.60
C SER A 67 -2.66 -12.90 6.22
N CYS A 68 -1.56 -12.87 6.97
CA CYS A 68 -0.38 -12.05 6.66
C CYS A 68 0.32 -12.50 5.37
N ILE A 69 0.63 -13.79 5.25
CA ILE A 69 1.33 -14.34 4.08
C ILE A 69 0.38 -14.49 2.88
N GLY A 70 -0.90 -14.76 3.13
CA GLY A 70 -1.88 -15.03 2.08
C GLY A 70 -2.14 -13.85 1.14
N VAL A 71 -1.93 -12.61 1.59
CA VAL A 71 -2.12 -11.42 0.76
C VAL A 71 -0.95 -11.10 -0.17
N ARG A 72 0.20 -11.75 0.02
CA ARG A 72 1.40 -11.59 -0.81
C ARG A 72 1.88 -10.14 -0.92
N ASP A 73 1.69 -9.37 0.14
CA ASP A 73 2.26 -8.03 0.26
C ASP A 73 3.78 -8.16 0.45
N PRO A 74 4.62 -7.56 -0.44
CA PRO A 74 6.07 -7.69 -0.39
C PRO A 74 6.71 -7.07 0.85
N TYR A 75 6.00 -6.18 1.58
CA TYR A 75 6.48 -5.60 2.82
C TYR A 75 6.16 -6.48 4.05
N CYS A 76 5.21 -7.41 3.92
CA CYS A 76 4.71 -8.18 5.05
C CYS A 76 5.35 -9.57 5.16
N GLY A 77 5.72 -9.90 6.39
CA GLY A 77 6.18 -11.23 6.80
C GLY A 77 5.60 -11.58 8.16
N TRP A 78 5.68 -12.85 8.55
CA TRP A 78 5.17 -13.31 9.85
C TRP A 78 6.29 -13.80 10.76
N CYS A 79 6.49 -13.11 11.87
CA CYS A 79 7.35 -13.51 12.96
C CYS A 79 6.63 -14.50 13.87
N SER A 80 6.95 -15.78 13.72
CA SER A 80 6.24 -16.88 14.40
C SER A 80 6.29 -16.81 15.93
N LEU A 81 7.42 -16.38 16.51
CA LEU A 81 7.59 -16.27 17.97
C LEU A 81 6.79 -15.12 18.57
N GLU A 82 6.63 -14.03 17.82
CA GLU A 82 5.95 -12.81 18.26
C GLU A 82 4.48 -12.79 17.86
N ARG A 83 4.06 -13.70 16.97
CA ARG A 83 2.71 -13.78 16.40
C ARG A 83 2.28 -12.47 15.74
N ARG A 84 3.18 -11.85 14.97
CA ARG A 84 2.95 -10.63 14.18
C ARG A 84 3.79 -10.65 12.90
#